data_AF-A0A420E237-F1
#
_entry.id   AF-A0A420E237-F1
#
_cell.length_a   1.000
_cell.length_b   1.000
_cell.length_c   1.000
_cell.angle_alpha   90.00
_cell.angle_beta   90.00
_cell.angle_gamma   90.00
#
_symmetry.space_group_name_H-M   'P 1'
#
loop_
_entity.id
_entity.type
_entity.pdbx_description
1 polymer ?
#
loop_
_entity_poly.entity_id
_entity_poly.type
_entity_poly.pdbx_seq_one_letter_code
_entity_poly.pdbx_strand_id
1 'polypeptide(L)' 'MGKNFKSIVLIAGIVILAYGVYTLIQPETQLSVGDVDLLKVQDNTGSYITIIIGIVAIAFSSFWGKK' A
#
# COMPACT_ATOMS: atom_id res chain seq x y z
N MET A 1 -18.45 -8.29 -16.97
CA MET A 1 -17.33 -7.34 -16.73
C MET A 1 -16.74 -6.99 -18.09
N GLY A 2 -16.61 -5.71 -18.45
CA GLY A 2 -15.78 -5.38 -19.62
C GLY A 2 -14.34 -5.77 -19.33
N LYS A 3 -13.60 -6.35 -20.28
CA LYS A 3 -12.16 -6.65 -20.14
C LYS A 3 -11.40 -5.46 -19.54
N ASN A 4 -11.84 -4.25 -19.87
CA ASN A 4 -11.26 -2.98 -19.40
C ASN A 4 -11.42 -2.79 -17.88
N PHE A 5 -12.56 -3.13 -17.28
CA PHE A 5 -12.81 -2.92 -15.85
C PHE A 5 -11.90 -3.79 -14.97
N LYS A 6 -11.73 -5.07 -15.34
CA LYS A 6 -10.83 -5.98 -14.63
C LYS A 6 -9.38 -5.45 -14.66
N SER A 7 -8.91 -5.01 -15.82
CA SER A 7 -7.56 -4.47 -15.98
C SER A 7 -7.35 -3.20 -15.16
N ILE A 8 -8.35 -2.30 -15.12
CA ILE A 8 -8.27 -1.06 -14.34
C ILE A 8 -8.13 -1.36 -12.84
N VAL A 9 -8.95 -2.27 -12.30
CA VAL A 9 -8.89 -2.64 -10.88
C VAL A 9 -7.57 -3.31 -10.52
N LEU A 10 -7.04 -4.16 -11.41
CA LEU A 10 -5.74 -4.80 -11.22
C LEU A 10 -4.60 -3.78 -11.19
N ILE A 11 -4.57 -2.84 -12.14
CA ILE A 11 -3.56 -1.78 -12.19
C ILE A 11 -3.65 -0.89 -10.95
N ALA A 12 -4.86 -0.48 -10.56
CA ALA A 12 -5.08 0.30 -9.35
C ALA A 12 -4.59 -0.42 -8.09
N GLY A 13 -4.87 -1.72 -7.96
CA GLY A 13 -4.39 -2.55 -6.84
C GLY A 13 -2.87 -2.62 -6.77
N ILE A 14 -2.18 -2.77 -7.91
CA ILE A 14 -0.71 -2.76 -7.98
C ILE A 14 -0.14 -1.40 -7.55
N VAL A 15 -0.72 -0.29 -8.02
CA VAL A 15 -0.28 1.06 -7.64
C VAL A 15 -0.44 1.30 -6.15
N ILE A 16 -1.58 0.92 -5.57
CA ILE A 16 -1.84 1.03 -4.12
C ILE A 16 -0.84 0.19 -3.32
N LEU A 17 -0.59 -1.05 -3.76
CA LEU A 17 0.36 -1.94 -3.09
C LEU A 17 1.78 -1.36 -3.15
N ALA A 18 2.22 -0.87 -4.32
CA ALA A 18 3.51 -0.22 -4.47
C ALA A 18 3.63 1.03 -3.60
N TYR A 19 2.56 1.83 -3.48
CA TYR A 19 2.53 2.99 -2.61
C TYR A 19 2.64 2.61 -1.12
N GLY A 20 1.89 1.61 -0.65
CA GLY A 20 1.99 1.14 0.73
C GLY A 20 3.37 0.54 1.07
N VAL A 21 4.02 -0.13 0.11
CA VAL A 21 5.41 -0.59 0.27
C VAL A 21 6.38 0.58 0.29
N TYR A 22 6.18 1.59 -0.55
CA TYR A 22 6.99 2.81 -0.56
C TYR A 22 6.91 3.55 0.78
N THR A 23 5.73 3.65 1.40
CA THR A 23 5.56 4.28 2.71
C THR A 23 6.08 3.44 3.88
N LEU A 24 6.31 2.13 3.71
CA LEU A 24 7.09 1.34 4.67
C LEU A 24 8.58 1.64 4.60
N ILE A 25 9.09 1.80 3.38
CA ILE A 25 10.53 1.95 3.12
C ILE A 25 10.98 3.39 3.34
N GLN A 26 10.13 4.37 2.97
CA GLN A 26 10.39 5.77 3.24
C GLN A 26 10.13 6.03 4.71
N PRO A 27 11.17 6.33 5.52
CA PRO A 27 10.94 6.72 6.90
C PRO A 27 10.09 7.98 6.88
N GLU A 28 8.92 7.90 7.51
CA GLU A 28 8.13 9.08 7.84
C GLU A 28 9.04 9.95 8.70
N THR A 29 9.53 11.03 8.10
CA THR A 29 10.76 11.70 8.48
C THR A 29 10.74 12.12 9.95
N GLN A 30 11.31 11.29 10.82
CA GLN A 30 11.85 11.73 12.10
C GLN A 30 13.22 12.32 11.79
N LEU A 31 13.23 13.53 11.23
CA LEU A 31 14.43 14.37 11.29
C LEU A 31 14.64 14.72 12.76
N SER A 32 15.38 13.88 13.47
CA SER A 32 15.89 14.23 14.79
C SER A 32 16.95 15.31 14.58
N VAL A 33 16.59 16.53 14.97
CA VAL A 33 17.49 17.68 15.03
C VAL A 33 17.73 17.95 16.51
N GLY A 34 18.75 17.32 17.09
CA GLY A 34 19.17 17.51 18.49
C GLY A 34 18.59 16.51 19.51
N ASP A 35 18.95 16.72 20.79
CA ASP A 35 18.79 15.84 21.98
C ASP A 35 17.36 15.39 22.37
N VAL A 36 16.39 15.43 21.47
CA VAL A 36 14.99 15.06 21.77
C VAL A 36 14.57 13.86 20.92
N ASP A 37 14.51 12.71 21.59
CA ASP A 37 13.96 11.40 21.22
C ASP A 37 14.12 10.93 19.76
N LEU A 38 15.28 10.30 19.53
CA LEU A 38 15.67 9.49 18.36
C LEU A 38 14.93 8.14 18.25
N LEU A 39 13.91 7.86 19.07
CA LEU A 39 13.30 6.53 19.22
C LEU A 39 11.76 6.55 19.26
N LYS A 40 11.10 7.56 18.67
CA LYS A 40 9.66 7.41 18.42
C LYS A 40 9.52 6.24 17.46
N VAL A 41 8.96 5.13 17.92
CA VAL A 41 8.74 3.94 17.09
C VAL A 41 8.03 4.38 15.81
N GLN A 42 8.63 4.09 14.66
CA GLN A 42 8.08 4.41 13.35
C GLN A 42 6.68 3.80 13.24
N ASP A 43 5.64 4.64 13.23
CA ASP A 43 4.26 4.19 13.09
C ASP A 43 3.99 3.87 11.63
N ASN A 44 4.05 2.59 11.31
CA ASN A 44 3.85 2.06 9.96
C ASN A 44 2.43 1.51 9.76
N THR A 45 1.50 1.78 10.68
CA THR A 45 0.14 1.19 10.66
C THR A 45 -0.60 1.53 9.37
N GLY A 46 -0.52 2.78 8.91
CA GLY A 46 -1.13 3.22 7.65
C GLY A 46 -0.58 2.48 6.43
N SER A 47 0.73 2.26 6.40
CA SER A 47 1.43 1.53 5.34
C SER A 47 0.98 0.06 5.28
N TYR A 48 0.89 -0.62 6.42
CA TYR A 48 0.40 -2.00 6.48
C TYR A 48 -1.06 -2.14 6.00
N ILE A 49 -1.94 -1.22 6.42
CA ILE A 49 -3.34 -1.20 5.96
C ILE A 49 -3.40 -1.02 4.44
N THR A 50 -2.61 -0.09 3.90
CA THR A 50 -2.55 0.20 2.47
C THR A 50 -2.08 -1.02 1.66
N ILE A 51 -1.08 -1.74 2.16
CA ILE A 51 -0.58 -2.98 1.53
C ILE A 51 -1.68 -4.06 1.52
N ILE A 52 -2.37 -4.27 2.64
CA ILE A 52 -3.45 -5.26 2.74
C ILE A 52 -4.56 -4.93 1.74
N ILE A 53 -4.96 -3.66 1.65
CA ILE A 53 -5.96 -3.19 0.67
C ILE A 53 -5.49 -3.48 -0.76
N GLY A 54 -4.23 -3.18 -1.08
CA GLY A 54 -3.63 -3.47 -2.38
C GLY A 54 -3.67 -4.96 -2.73
N ILE A 55 -3.26 -5.84 -1.80
CA ILE A 55 -3.29 -7.29 -1.98
C ILE A 55 -4.73 -7.80 -2.21
N VAL A 56 -5.68 -7.34 -1.40
CA VAL A 56 -7.09 -7.72 -1.51
C VAL A 56 -7.65 -7.26 -2.85
N ALA A 57 -7.37 -6.04 -3.29
CA ALA A 57 -7.82 -5.52 -4.59
C ALA A 57 -7.28 -6.36 -5.76
N ILE A 58 -5.99 -6.72 -5.73
CA ILE A 58 -5.37 -7.58 -6.75
C ILE A 58 -6.03 -8.97 -6.74
N ALA A 59 -6.21 -9.58 -5.57
CA ALA A 59 -6.85 -10.89 -5.44
C ALA A 59 -8.29 -10.86 -5.97
N PHE A 60 -9.09 -9.88 -5.55
CA PHE A 60 -10.47 -9.70 -6.02
C PHE A 60 -10.55 -9.52 -7.54
N SER A 61 -9.64 -8.74 -8.14
CA SER A 61 -9.58 -8.56 -9.59
C SER A 61 -9.42 -9.89 -10.34
N SER A 62 -8.71 -10.85 -9.74
CA SER A 62 -8.43 -12.17 -10.32
C SER A 62 -9.60 -13.16 -10.14
N PHE A 63 -10.28 -13.14 -8.99
CA PHE A 63 -11.41 -14.03 -8.71
C PHE A 63 -12.72 -13.59 -9.40
N TRP A 64 -12.98 -12.30 -9.54
CA TRP A 64 -14.24 -11.78 -10.10
C TRP A 64 -14.35 -11.93 -11.63
N GLY A 65 -13.25 -12.28 -12.31
CA GLY A 65 -13.20 -12.45 -13.76
C GLY A 65 -13.40 -13.87 -14.28
N LYS A 66 -13.71 -14.86 -13.42
CA LYS A 66 -13.87 -16.28 -13.78
C LYS A 66 -15.33 -16.69 -14.13
N LYS A 67 -16.19 -15.74 -14.51
CA LYS A 67 -17.53 -16.01 -15.06
C LYS A 67 -17.66 -15.43 -16.45
#